data_AF-A0A8T5DKR3-F1
#
_entry.id   AF-A0A8T5DKR3-F1
#
_cell.length_a   1.000
_cell.length_b   1.000
_cell.length_c   1.000
_cell.angle_alpha   90.00
_cell.angle_beta   90.00
_cell.angle_gamma   90.00
#
_symmetry.space_group_name_H-M   'P 1'
#
loop_
_entity.id
_entity.type
_entity.pdbx_description
1 polymer ?
#
loop_
_entity_poly.entity_id
_entity_poly.type
_entity_poly.pdbx_seq_one_letter_code
_entity_poly.pdbx_strand_id
1 'polypeptide(L)'
;FAKKHRDLIPLNDIQFKQLTDACKGHTYGERPECITINTCWDADRLDLLRVGTIPDAKRLHNKEAKRIANESDFLVLGGFDSNSQNPSPFNKITSIFK
;
A
#
# COMPACT_ATOMS: atom_id res chain seq x y z
N PHE A 1 -7.45 -16.87 -7.60
CA PHE A 1 -8.02 -17.12 -6.27
C PHE A 1 -9.40 -16.46 -6.11
N ALA A 2 -9.51 -15.12 -6.00
CA ALA A 2 -10.78 -14.42 -5.69
C ALA A 2 -11.98 -14.89 -6.53
N LYS A 3 -11.85 -14.97 -7.86
CA LYS A 3 -12.91 -15.44 -8.76
C LYS A 3 -13.42 -16.86 -8.46
N LYS A 4 -12.53 -17.77 -8.03
CA LYS A 4 -12.88 -19.15 -7.67
C LYS A 4 -13.68 -19.22 -6.35
N HIS A 5 -13.54 -18.21 -5.49
CA HIS A 5 -14.15 -18.14 -4.16
C HIS A 5 -15.09 -16.94 -4.03
N ARG A 6 -15.82 -16.61 -5.12
CA ARG A 6 -16.72 -15.44 -5.20
C ARG A 6 -17.73 -15.39 -4.05
N ASP A 7 -18.23 -16.54 -3.64
CA ASP A 7 -19.27 -16.67 -2.62
C ASP A 7 -18.75 -16.40 -1.20
N LEU A 8 -17.43 -16.46 -0.99
CA LEU A 8 -16.80 -16.18 0.31
C LEU A 8 -16.47 -14.68 0.50
N ILE A 9 -16.62 -13.87 -0.55
CA ILE A 9 -16.20 -12.47 -0.55
C ILE A 9 -17.47 -11.60 -0.61
N PRO A 10 -17.89 -10.98 0.51
CA PRO A 10 -19.15 -10.25 0.61
C PRO A 10 -19.03 -8.83 0.02
N LEU A 11 -18.63 -8.76 -1.24
CA LEU A 11 -18.58 -7.54 -2.04
C LEU A 11 -19.66 -7.60 -3.12
N ASN A 12 -20.24 -6.45 -3.44
CA ASN A 12 -21.09 -6.35 -4.62
C ASN A 12 -20.24 -6.50 -5.90
N ASP A 13 -20.88 -6.66 -7.05
CA ASP A 13 -20.16 -6.97 -8.30
C ASP A 13 -19.20 -5.86 -8.74
N ILE A 14 -19.52 -4.60 -8.46
CA ILE A 14 -18.66 -3.45 -8.78
C ILE A 14 -17.39 -3.50 -7.91
N GLN A 15 -17.54 -3.67 -6.60
CA GLN A 15 -16.44 -3.77 -5.66
C GLN A 15 -15.58 -5.02 -5.93
N PHE A 16 -16.22 -6.15 -6.24
CA PHE A 16 -15.52 -7.38 -6.59
C PHE A 16 -14.72 -7.21 -7.89
N LYS A 17 -15.29 -6.52 -8.89
CA LYS A 17 -14.55 -6.18 -10.11
C LYS A 17 -13.34 -5.30 -9.79
N GLN A 18 -13.50 -4.24 -8.99
CA GLN A 18 -12.40 -3.38 -8.55
C GLN A 18 -11.29 -4.18 -7.86
N LEU A 19 -11.64 -5.09 -6.94
CA LEU A 19 -10.69 -6.01 -6.31
C LEU A 19 -9.92 -6.82 -7.35
N THR A 20 -10.64 -7.47 -8.28
CA THR A 20 -9.97 -8.33 -9.28
C THR A 20 -9.11 -7.53 -10.25
N ASP A 21 -9.52 -6.32 -10.62
CA ASP A 21 -8.74 -5.43 -11.50
C ASP A 21 -7.49 -4.92 -10.78
N ALA A 22 -7.62 -4.55 -9.50
CA ALA A 22 -6.49 -4.14 -8.67
C ALA A 22 -5.43 -5.25 -8.59
N CYS A 23 -5.83 -6.49 -8.28
CA CYS A 23 -4.91 -7.61 -8.22
C CYS A 23 -4.29 -7.95 -9.58
N LYS A 24 -5.06 -7.84 -10.67
CA LYS A 24 -4.56 -8.17 -12.03
C LYS A 24 -3.56 -7.12 -12.53
N GLY A 25 -3.78 -5.85 -12.23
CA GLY A 25 -3.00 -4.73 -12.75
C GLY A 25 -1.84 -4.28 -11.87
N HIS A 26 -1.63 -4.85 -10.68
CA HIS A 26 -0.72 -4.26 -9.68
C HIS A 26 0.74 -4.06 -10.14
N THR A 27 1.26 -4.94 -11.01
CA THR A 27 2.65 -4.88 -11.49
C THR A 27 2.83 -3.96 -12.70
N TYR A 28 1.98 -4.10 -13.72
CA TYR A 28 2.18 -3.50 -15.04
C TYR A 28 0.98 -2.70 -15.55
N GLY A 29 -0.04 -2.50 -14.72
CA GLY A 29 -1.23 -1.75 -15.09
C GLY A 29 -0.93 -0.26 -15.29
N GLU A 30 -1.57 0.33 -16.29
CA GLU A 30 -1.65 1.79 -16.40
C GLU A 30 -2.46 2.36 -15.25
N ARG A 31 -2.23 3.64 -14.91
CA ARG A 31 -2.93 4.32 -13.81
C ARG A 31 -4.45 4.27 -14.06
N PRO A 32 -5.24 3.57 -13.22
CA PRO A 32 -6.68 3.54 -13.34
C PRO A 32 -7.31 4.86 -12.88
N GLU A 33 -8.49 5.18 -13.39
CA GLU A 33 -9.29 6.30 -12.87
C GLU A 33 -9.87 6.01 -11.48
N CYS A 34 -10.08 4.72 -11.18
CA CYS A 34 -10.66 4.29 -9.90
C CYS A 34 -9.69 4.55 -8.74
N ILE A 35 -10.06 5.50 -7.88
CA ILE A 35 -9.27 5.85 -6.69
C ILE A 35 -9.03 4.65 -5.76
N THR A 36 -9.99 3.74 -5.63
CA THR A 36 -9.85 2.53 -4.80
C THR A 36 -8.72 1.62 -5.30
N ILE A 37 -8.58 1.46 -6.61
CA ILE A 37 -7.50 0.65 -7.19
C ILE A 37 -6.15 1.36 -7.00
N ASN A 38 -6.10 2.67 -7.27
CA ASN A 38 -4.89 3.48 -7.05
C ASN A 38 -4.40 3.38 -5.60
N THR A 39 -5.31 3.52 -4.63
CA THR A 39 -4.99 3.41 -3.20
C THR A 39 -4.47 2.02 -2.83
N CYS A 40 -5.06 0.96 -3.39
CA CYS A 40 -4.57 -0.41 -3.18
C CYS A 40 -3.12 -0.58 -3.67
N TRP A 41 -2.78 -0.04 -4.84
CA TRP A 41 -1.43 -0.10 -5.37
C TRP A 41 -0.45 0.79 -4.60
N ASP A 42 -0.87 1.97 -4.16
CA ASP A 42 -0.04 2.85 -3.34
C ASP A 42 0.31 2.20 -2.00
N ALA A 43 -0.66 1.54 -1.36
CA ALA A 43 -0.44 0.83 -0.10
C ALA A 43 0.56 -0.34 -0.27
N ASP A 44 0.39 -1.16 -1.31
CA ASP A 44 1.33 -2.26 -1.64
C ASP A 44 2.75 -1.75 -1.86
N ARG A 45 2.90 -0.65 -2.60
CA ARG A 45 4.22 -0.05 -2.90
C ARG A 45 4.85 0.60 -1.67
N LEU A 46 4.08 1.24 -0.80
CA LEU A 46 4.58 1.82 0.45
C LEU A 46 5.03 0.74 1.44
N ASP A 47 4.40 -0.44 1.42
CA ASP A 47 4.77 -1.57 2.27
C ASP A 47 6.10 -2.25 1.86
N LEU A 48 6.60 -2.00 0.63
CA LEU A 48 7.87 -2.57 0.15
C LEU A 48 9.10 -2.19 1.00
N LEU A 49 9.01 -1.13 1.80
CA LEU A 49 10.07 -0.77 2.73
C LEU A 49 10.36 -1.90 3.74
N ARG A 50 9.35 -2.70 4.11
CA ARG A 50 9.53 -3.85 5.02
C ARG A 50 10.48 -4.92 4.47
N VAL A 51 10.66 -4.96 3.14
CA VAL A 51 11.60 -5.86 2.44
C VAL A 51 12.82 -5.12 1.90
N GLY A 52 13.09 -3.91 2.39
CA GLY A 52 14.29 -3.13 2.04
C GLY A 52 14.22 -2.41 0.70
N THR A 53 13.04 -2.27 0.09
CA THR A 53 12.87 -1.50 -1.15
C THR A 53 12.25 -0.15 -0.85
N ILE A 54 12.94 0.94 -1.18
CA ILE A 54 12.45 2.31 -0.97
C ILE A 54 11.35 2.63 -2.01
N PRO A 55 10.13 3.02 -1.59
CA PRO A 55 9.07 3.40 -2.51
C PRO A 55 9.43 4.63 -3.35
N ASP A 56 9.17 4.58 -4.66
CA ASP A 56 9.37 5.69 -5.60
C ASP A 56 8.05 6.45 -5.81
N ALA A 57 8.04 7.75 -5.47
CA ALA A 57 6.86 8.62 -5.62
C ALA A 57 6.31 8.68 -7.05
N LYS A 58 7.13 8.44 -8.08
CA LYS A 58 6.66 8.39 -9.49
C LYS A 58 5.77 7.19 -9.75
N ARG A 59 5.90 6.14 -8.93
CA ARG A 59 5.07 4.93 -8.97
C ARG A 59 3.86 5.03 -8.03
N LEU A 60 3.66 6.15 -7.35
CA LEU A 60 2.51 6.38 -6.48
C LEU A 60 1.49 7.31 -7.14
N HIS A 61 0.25 7.27 -6.65
CA HIS A 61 -0.88 7.92 -7.30
C HIS A 61 -1.57 8.97 -6.43
N ASN A 62 -1.76 8.67 -5.15
CA ASN A 62 -2.31 9.56 -4.15
C ASN A 62 -1.28 10.63 -3.72
N LYS A 63 -1.76 11.85 -3.45
CA LYS A 63 -0.92 12.96 -3.00
C LYS A 63 -0.14 12.63 -1.73
N GLU A 64 -0.77 11.96 -0.78
CA GLU A 64 -0.19 11.65 0.52
C GLU A 64 0.83 10.54 0.42
N ALA A 65 0.53 9.50 -0.37
CA ALA A 65 1.50 8.44 -0.67
C ALA A 65 2.78 9.01 -1.30
N LYS A 66 2.63 9.94 -2.25
CA LYS A 66 3.77 10.65 -2.84
C LYS A 66 4.55 11.48 -1.83
N ARG A 67 3.85 12.20 -0.94
CA ARG A 67 4.48 12.98 0.13
C ARG A 67 5.34 12.09 1.02
N ILE A 68 4.78 10.98 1.50
CA ILE A 68 5.49 9.98 2.34
C ILE A 68 6.78 9.51 1.67
N ALA A 69 6.72 9.14 0.38
CA ALA A 69 7.90 8.70 -0.36
C ALA A 69 8.92 9.82 -0.61
N ASN A 70 8.48 11.02 -0.98
CA ASN A 70 9.36 12.16 -1.26
C ASN A 70 10.07 12.70 -0.01
N GLU A 71 9.36 12.74 1.11
CA GLU A 71 9.86 13.26 2.39
C GLU A 71 10.49 12.17 3.26
N SER A 72 10.47 10.92 2.80
CA SER A 72 10.90 9.74 3.57
C SER A 72 10.18 9.61 4.93
N ASP A 73 8.93 10.08 5.01
CA ASP A 73 8.10 10.11 6.22
C ASP A 73 7.42 8.74 6.46
N PHE A 74 8.19 7.64 6.38
CA PHE A 74 7.65 6.28 6.49
C PHE A 74 7.21 5.94 7.92
N LEU A 75 7.66 6.69 8.92
CA LEU A 75 7.24 6.50 10.31
C LEU A 75 5.74 6.75 10.51
N VAL A 76 5.12 7.59 9.67
CA VAL A 76 3.66 7.82 9.69
C VAL A 76 2.86 6.55 9.39
N LEU A 77 3.47 5.56 8.71
CA LEU A 77 2.84 4.27 8.39
C LEU A 77 2.91 3.29 9.56
N GLY A 78 3.78 3.54 10.55
CA GLY A 78 4.08 2.61 11.64
C GLY A 78 3.20 2.73 12.88
N GLY A 79 2.07 3.46 12.80
CA GLY A 79 1.30 3.91 13.97
C GLY A 79 -0.20 3.68 13.88
N PHE A 80 -0.64 2.42 14.00
CA PHE A 80 -1.98 2.10 14.50
C PHE A 80 -1.86 1.13 15.67
N ASP A 81 -1.14 1.56 16.71
CA ASP A 81 -1.24 0.91 18.01
C ASP A 81 -2.64 1.20 18.56
N SER A 82 -3.50 0.18 18.58
CA SER A 82 -4.75 0.21 19.34
C SER A 82 -4.52 0.26 20.86
N ASN A 83 -3.27 0.18 21.31
CA ASN A 83 -2.82 0.44 22.67
C ASN A 83 -1.46 1.16 22.63
N SER A 84 -1.47 2.47 22.82
CA SER A 84 -0.26 3.30 22.96
C SER A 84 0.60 2.80 24.13
N GLN A 85 1.67 2.02 23.87
CA GLN A 85 2.85 1.92 24.75
C GLN A 85 4.04 1.11 24.19
N ASN A 86 4.04 0.62 22.95
CA ASN A 86 5.21 -0.11 22.43
C ASN A 86 5.80 0.58 21.19
N PRO A 87 7.06 1.06 21.23
CA PRO A 87 7.66 1.70 20.08
C PRO A 87 7.79 0.71 18.91
N SER A 88 7.22 1.12 17.79
CA SER A 88 7.21 0.45 16.49
C SER A 88 8.57 -0.14 16.08
N PRO A 89 8.63 -1.33 15.43
CA PRO A 89 9.87 -2.02 15.06
C PRO A 89 10.74 -1.27 14.03
N PHE A 90 10.28 -0.12 13.52
CA PHE A 90 11.01 0.73 12.56
C PHE A 90 12.28 1.39 13.12
N ASN A 91 12.49 1.38 14.44
CA ASN A 91 13.71 1.91 15.08
C ASN A 91 15.02 1.17 14.71
N LYS A 92 14.95 0.08 13.92
CA LYS A 92 16.15 -0.68 13.50
C LYS A 92 16.73 -0.22 12.16
N ILE A 93 15.95 0.45 11.29
CA ILE A 93 16.40 0.83 9.93
C ILE A 93 17.29 2.08 9.96
N THR A 94 17.09 2.99 10.91
CA THR A 94 17.92 4.19 11.09
C THR A 94 19.37 3.90 11.49
N SER A 95 19.70 2.66 11.86
CA SER A 95 21.08 2.22 12.14
C SER A 95 21.87 1.82 10.89
N ILE A 96 21.24 1.66 9.73
CA ILE A 96 21.91 1.22 8.48
C ILE A 96 22.41 2.42 7.65
N PHE A 97 21.87 3.61 7.91
CA PHE A 97 22.22 4.85 7.21
C PHE A 97 23.04 5.83 8.07
N LYS A 98 23.77 5.34 9.08
CA LYS A 98 24.82 6.08 9.81
C LYS A 98 26.19 5.54 9.47
#